data_AF-X1IXU4-F1
#
_entry.id   AF-X1IXU4-F1
#
_cell.length_a   1.000
_cell.length_b   1.000
_cell.length_c   1.000
_cell.angle_alpha   90.00
_cell.angle_beta   90.00
_cell.angle_gamma   90.00
#
_symmetry.space_group_name_H-M   'P 1'
#
loop_
_entity.id
_entity.type
_entity.pdbx_description
1 polymer ?
#
loop_
_entity_poly.entity_id
_entity_poly.type
_entity_poly.pdbx_seq_one_letter_code
_entity_poly.pdbx_strand_id
1 'polypeptide(L)' 'MPISPDAKRITDKVYTIYGSDSGHLFGLLPIERQSVEMIIQATIEIFMNEQQKVR' A
#
# COMPACT_ATOMS: atom_id res chain seq x y z
N MET A 1 -2.02 -4.26 -12.89
CA MET A 1 -3.18 -4.23 -11.97
C MET A 1 -3.45 -2.79 -11.60
N PRO A 2 -4.70 -2.30 -11.72
CA PRO A 2 -5.03 -0.95 -11.27
C PRO A 2 -4.96 -0.87 -9.74
N ILE A 3 -4.38 0.21 -9.21
CA ILE A 3 -4.33 0.48 -7.77
C ILE A 3 -5.72 0.92 -7.30
N SER A 4 -6.30 0.22 -6.33
CA SER A 4 -7.60 0.57 -5.76
C SER A 4 -7.54 1.84 -4.91
N PRO A 5 -8.68 2.53 -4.70
CA PRO A 5 -8.75 3.68 -3.78
C PRO A 5 -8.32 3.34 -2.35
N ASP A 6 -8.62 2.12 -1.87
CA ASP A 6 -8.21 1.68 -0.54
C ASP A 6 -6.70 1.47 -0.44
N ALA A 7 -6.07 0.91 -1.46
CA ALA A 7 -4.62 0.77 -1.49
C ALA A 7 -3.93 2.14 -1.41
N LYS A 8 -4.39 3.13 -2.18
CA LYS A 8 -3.89 4.51 -2.09
C LYS A 8 -4.07 5.10 -0.70
N ARG A 9 -5.28 5.00 -0.14
CA ARG A 9 -5.59 5.52 1.20
C ARG A 9 -4.73 4.89 2.30
N ILE A 10 -4.43 3.59 2.20
CA ILE A 10 -3.54 2.91 3.15
C ILE A 10 -2.10 3.36 2.94
N THR A 11 -1.62 3.47 1.69
CA THR A 11 -0.30 4.04 1.39
C THR A 11 -0.15 5.44 2.00
N ASP A 12 -1.15 6.30 1.84
CA ASP A 12 -1.14 7.65 2.41
C ASP A 12 -0.97 7.62 3.94
N LYS A 13 -1.70 6.71 4.62
CA LYS A 13 -1.55 6.51 6.07
C LYS A 13 -0.16 6.00 6.43
N VAL A 14 0.40 5.05 5.68
CA VAL A 14 1.75 4.52 5.93
C VAL A 14 2.79 5.63 5.81
N TYR A 15 2.73 6.44 4.75
CA TYR A 15 3.62 7.59 4.59
C TYR A 15 3.40 8.67 5.64
N THR A 16 2.17 8.87 6.11
CA THR A 16 1.88 9.83 7.19
C THR A 16 2.49 9.39 8.53
N ILE A 17 2.46 8.10 8.83
CA ILE A 17 2.90 7.57 10.12
C ILE A 17 4.41 7.32 10.14
N TYR A 18 4.96 6.80 9.04
CA TYR A 18 6.34 6.30 8.97
C TYR A 18 7.21 7.02 7.94
N GLY A 19 6.62 7.90 7.13
CA GLY A 19 7.36 8.66 6.14
C GLY A 19 8.13 9.84 6.75
N SER A 20 9.17 10.28 6.05
CA SER A 20 9.85 11.54 6.36
C SER A 20 9.13 12.73 5.73
N ASP A 21 9.44 13.94 6.19
CA ASP A 21 8.98 15.19 5.58
C ASP A 21 9.41 15.33 4.10
N SER A 22 10.51 14.69 3.72
CA SER A 22 10.99 14.62 2.34
C SER A 22 10.29 13.54 1.50
N GLY A 23 9.24 12.90 2.02
CA GLY A 23 8.46 11.88 1.31
C GLY A 23 9.16 10.53 1.16
N HIS A 24 10.19 10.24 1.96
CA HIS A 24 10.81 8.92 1.97
C HIS A 24 10.05 7.98 2.90
N LEU A 25 10.04 6.69 2.60
CA LEU A 25 9.47 5.68 3.48
C LEU A 25 10.50 4.58 3.72
N PHE A 26 11.05 4.47 4.94
CA PHE A 26 12.07 3.47 5.28
C PHE A 26 13.25 3.41 4.29
N GLY A 27 13.74 4.57 3.85
CA GLY A 27 14.83 4.64 2.85
C GLY A 27 14.37 4.50 1.40
N LEU A 28 13.09 4.22 1.14
CA LEU A 28 12.50 4.28 -0.19
C LEU A 28 12.33 5.74 -0.62
N LEU A 29 12.70 6.02 -1.86
CA LEU A 29 12.55 7.33 -2.48
C LEU A 29 11.08 7.60 -2.84
N PRO A 30 10.65 8.87 -2.96
CA PRO A 30 9.29 9.21 -3.37
C PRO A 30 8.85 8.58 -4.71
N ILE A 31 9.78 8.35 -5.64
CA ILE A 31 9.51 7.71 -6.94
C ILE A 31 9.05 6.26 -6.80
N GLU A 32 9.38 5.60 -5.68
CA GLU A 32 9.03 4.22 -5.39
C GLU A 32 7.67 4.08 -4.71
N ARG A 33 6.95 5.20 -4.49
CA ARG A 33 5.61 5.19 -3.86
C ARG A 33 4.65 4.25 -4.57
N GLN A 34 4.68 4.19 -5.90
CA GLN A 34 3.82 3.30 -6.67
C GLN A 34 4.10 1.82 -6.35
N SER A 35 5.35 1.45 -6.07
CA SER A 35 5.70 0.10 -5.64
C SER A 35 5.06 -0.24 -4.29
N VAL A 36 5.03 0.71 -3.36
CA VAL A 36 4.36 0.56 -2.06
C VAL A 36 2.84 0.38 -2.26
N GLU A 37 2.23 1.18 -3.13
CA GLU A 37 0.81 1.03 -3.50
C GLU A 37 0.50 -0.37 -4.07
N MET A 38 1.40 -0.90 -4.92
CA MET A 38 1.25 -2.24 -5.49
C MET A 38 1.34 -3.35 -4.43
N ILE A 39 2.27 -3.25 -3.48
CA ILE A 39 2.41 -4.23 -2.39
C ILE A 39 1.15 -4.23 -1.52
N ILE A 40 0.62 -3.05 -1.20
CA ILE A 40 -0.61 -2.92 -0.42
C ILE A 40 -1.80 -3.48 -1.20
N GLN A 41 -1.92 -3.17 -2.50
CA GLN A 41 -2.97 -3.74 -3.37
C GLN A 41 -2.95 -5.27 -3.34
N ALA A 42 -1.77 -5.88 -3.53
CA ALA A 42 -1.63 -7.33 -3.50
C ALA A 42 -2.01 -7.93 -2.14
N THR A 43 -1.64 -7.25 -1.04
CA THR A 43 -1.97 -7.70 0.32
C THR A 43 -3.48 -7.67 0.58
N ILE A 44 -4.18 -6.61 0.15
CA ILE A 44 -5.64 -6.51 0.25
C ILE A 44 -6.30 -7.69 -0.49
N GLU A 45 -5.83 -8.01 -1.69
CA GLU A 45 -6.41 -9.09 -2.50
C GLU A 45 -6.19 -10.46 -1.89
N ILE A 46 -4.99 -10.73 -1.38
CA ILE A 46 -4.70 -11.98 -0.66
C ILE A 46 -5.68 -12.13 0.50
N PHE A 47 -5.83 -11.09 1.32
CA PHE A 47 -6.75 -11.11 2.45
C PHE A 47 -8.21 -11.35 2.02
N MET A 48 -8.69 -10.63 1.01
CA MET A 48 -10.08 -10.78 0.52
C MET A 48 -10.34 -12.18 -0.06
N ASN A 49 -9.38 -12.74 -0.81
CA ASN A 49 -9.48 -14.09 -1.36
C ASN A 49 -9.48 -15.16 -0.28
N GLU A 50 -8.69 -14.98 0.79
CA GLU A 50 -8.69 -15.89 1.94
C GLU A 50 -10.02 -15.87 2.69
N GLN A 51 -10.64 -14.69 2.87
CA GLN A 51 -11.96 -14.56 3.50
C GLN A 51 -13.07 -15.25 2.69
N GLN A 52 -12.97 -15.29 1.36
CA GLN A 52 -13.94 -15.95 0.49
C GLN A 52 -13.84 -17.47 0.54
N LYS A 53 -12.65 -18.05 0.77
CA LYS A 53 -12.46 -19.51 0.85
C LYS A 53 -13.02 -20.13 2.14
N VAL A 54 -13.23 -19.32 3.18
CA VAL A 54 -13.74 -19.76 4.49
C VAL A 54 -15.28 -19.72 4.53
N ARG A 55 -15.94 -19.12 3.52
CA ARG A 55 -17.39 -19.08 3.36
C ARG A 55 -17.87 -20.16 2.40
#